data_AF-A0A4Q8AL00-F1
#
_entry.id   AF-A0A4Q8AL00-F1
#
_cell.length_a   1.000
_cell.length_b   1.000
_cell.length_c   1.000
_cell.angle_alpha   90.00
_cell.angle_beta   90.00
_cell.angle_gamma   90.00
#
_symmetry.space_group_name_H-M   'P 1'
#
loop_
_entity.id
_entity.type
_entity.pdbx_description
1 polymer ?
#
loop_
_entity_poly.entity_id
_entity_poly.type
_entity_poly.pdbx_seq_one_letter_code
_entity_poly.pdbx_strand_id
1 'polypeptide(L)'
;MNKTIILLGFFVLILVGLIGCAVLYIYRPDEVGNFVTSVVTLLGIGSAAVVTIFGLGEQAKKLDTIKSNTNGTLSAMQEENKRLTNIIVERGLDATTGSGQHRADDSES
;
A
#
# COMPACT_ATOMS: atom_id res chain seq x y z
N MET A 1 -7.99 -6.04 -13.22
CA MET A 1 -7.81 -5.63 -14.63
C MET A 1 -6.49 -6.19 -15.14
N ASN A 2 -6.50 -6.95 -16.24
CA ASN A 2 -5.28 -7.57 -16.76
C ASN A 2 -4.39 -6.48 -17.36
N LYS A 3 -3.14 -6.32 -16.88
CA LYS A 3 -2.19 -5.31 -17.33
C LYS A 3 -2.00 -5.37 -18.86
N THR A 4 -2.13 -6.56 -19.44
CA THR A 4 -2.11 -6.81 -20.89
C THR A 4 -3.21 -6.07 -21.65
N ILE A 5 -4.42 -5.95 -21.11
CA ILE A 5 -5.55 -5.30 -21.80
C ILE A 5 -5.31 -3.79 -21.89
N ILE A 6 -4.77 -3.19 -20.83
CA ILE A 6 -4.46 -1.76 -20.78
C ILE A 6 -3.34 -1.43 -21.77
N LEU A 7 -2.29 -2.24 -21.79
CA LEU A 7 -1.16 -2.06 -22.67
C LEU A 7 -1.57 -2.22 -24.14
N LEU A 8 -2.43 -3.20 -24.43
CA LEU A 8 -3.02 -3.39 -25.76
C LEU A 8 -3.88 -2.17 -26.16
N GLY A 9 -4.69 -1.64 -25.25
CA GLY A 9 -5.47 -0.43 -25.49
C GLY A 9 -4.61 0.79 -25.84
N PHE A 10 -3.52 1.00 -25.10
CA PHE A 10 -2.53 2.05 -25.40
C PHE A 10 -1.86 1.84 -26.76
N PHE A 11 -1.49 0.61 -27.08
CA PHE A 11 -0.84 0.28 -28.34
C PHE A 11 -1.74 0.55 -29.55
N VAL A 12 -3.02 0.16 -29.46
CA VAL A 12 -4.02 0.47 -30.50
C VAL A 12 -4.21 1.98 -30.63
N LEU A 13 -4.27 2.72 -29.53
CA LEU A 13 -4.46 4.17 -29.56
C LEU A 13 -3.26 4.89 -30.20
N ILE A 14 -2.04 4.42 -29.96
CA ILE A 14 -0.82 4.93 -30.61
C ILE A 14 -0.85 4.65 -32.11
N LEU A 15 -1.23 3.44 -32.53
CA LEU A 15 -1.35 3.10 -33.96
C LEU A 15 -2.39 3.96 -34.67
N VAL A 16 -3.56 4.15 -34.05
CA VAL A 16 -4.61 5.03 -34.60
C VAL A 16 -4.14 6.47 -34.66
N GLY A 17 -3.42 6.95 -33.63
CA GLY A 17 -2.79 8.26 -33.64
C GLY A 17 -1.78 8.42 -34.78
N LEU A 18 -0.91 7.44 -35.01
CA LEU A 18 0.07 7.48 -36.10
C LEU A 18 -0.61 7.51 -37.48
N ILE A 19 -1.62 6.68 -37.69
CA ILE A 19 -2.37 6.63 -38.95
C ILE A 19 -3.12 7.95 -39.17
N GLY A 20 -3.83 8.45 -38.15
CA GLY A 20 -4.54 9.73 -38.23
C GLY A 20 -3.60 10.89 -38.53
N CYS A 21 -2.39 10.86 -37.96
CA CYS A 21 -1.36 11.86 -38.22
C CYS A 21 -0.86 11.79 -39.67
N ALA A 22 -0.61 10.60 -40.21
CA ALA A 22 -0.21 10.40 -41.60
C ALA A 22 -1.30 10.87 -42.60
N VAL A 23 -2.56 10.58 -42.29
CA VAL A 23 -3.71 11.04 -43.11
C VAL A 23 -3.83 12.56 -43.05
N LEU A 24 -3.78 13.17 -41.87
CA LEU A 24 -3.85 14.63 -41.74
C LEU A 24 -2.67 15.32 -42.40
N TYR A 25 -1.47 14.76 -42.34
CA TYR A 25 -0.31 15.34 -43.01
C TYR A 25 -0.51 15.47 -44.53
N ILE A 26 -1.28 14.57 -45.15
CA ILE A 26 -1.59 14.61 -46.58
C ILE A 26 -2.77 15.55 -46.89
N TYR A 27 -3.85 15.50 -46.10
CA TYR A 27 -5.11 16.19 -46.44
C TYR A 27 -5.31 17.54 -45.74
N ARG A 28 -4.73 17.74 -44.55
CA ARG A 28 -4.82 18.93 -43.70
C ARG A 28 -3.57 19.07 -42.80
N PRO A 29 -2.41 19.45 -43.38
CA PRO A 29 -1.15 19.53 -42.64
C PRO A 29 -1.17 20.58 -41.52
N ASP A 30 -2.05 21.58 -41.61
CA ASP A 30 -2.30 22.61 -40.61
C ASP A 30 -2.89 22.05 -39.30
N GLU A 31 -3.69 20.99 -39.38
CA GLU A 31 -4.37 20.39 -38.22
C GLU A 31 -3.57 19.28 -37.53
N VAL A 32 -2.42 18.88 -38.09
CA VAL A 32 -1.56 17.82 -37.53
C VAL A 32 -1.13 18.17 -36.11
N GLY A 33 -0.76 19.43 -35.86
CA GLY A 33 -0.38 19.90 -34.53
C GLY A 33 -1.50 19.69 -33.51
N ASN A 34 -2.71 20.17 -33.83
CA ASN A 34 -3.89 20.05 -32.96
C ASN A 34 -4.26 18.58 -32.70
N PHE A 35 -4.16 17.74 -33.72
CA PHE A 35 -4.46 16.31 -33.62
C PHE A 35 -3.45 15.59 -32.72
N VAL A 36 -2.15 15.82 -32.91
CA VAL A 36 -1.10 15.25 -32.06
C VAL A 36 -1.28 15.67 -30.61
N THR A 37 -1.55 16.96 -30.36
CA THR A 37 -1.85 17.44 -29.01
C THR A 37 -3.03 16.69 -28.41
N SER A 38 -4.13 16.53 -29.14
CA SER A 38 -5.32 15.82 -28.66
C SER A 38 -5.03 14.36 -28.33
N VAL A 39 -4.27 13.65 -29.17
CA VAL A 39 -3.87 12.26 -28.93
C VAL A 39 -2.99 12.14 -27.68
N VAL A 40 -2.00 13.02 -27.54
CA VAL A 40 -1.10 13.04 -26.37
C VAL A 40 -1.87 13.37 -25.10
N THR A 41 -2.81 14.31 -25.14
CA THR A 41 -3.67 14.62 -23.98
C THR A 41 -4.51 13.42 -23.56
N LEU A 42 -5.10 12.70 -24.52
CA LEU A 42 -5.87 11.47 -24.26
C LEU A 42 -4.99 10.37 -23.62
N LEU A 43 -3.79 10.17 -24.15
CA LEU A 43 -2.80 9.25 -23.58
C LEU A 43 -2.38 9.68 -22.16
N GLY A 44 -2.19 10.97 -21.93
CA GLY A 44 -1.84 11.54 -20.63
C GLY A 44 -2.92 11.29 -19.58
N ILE A 45 -4.18 11.58 -19.91
CA ILE A 45 -5.32 11.33 -19.00
C ILE A 45 -5.46 9.83 -18.72
N GLY A 46 -5.39 9.00 -19.76
CA GLY A 46 -5.49 7.55 -19.62
C GLY A 46 -4.38 6.96 -18.74
N SER A 47 -3.15 7.45 -18.92
CA SER A 47 -1.98 6.95 -18.18
C SER A 47 -2.01 7.40 -16.73
N ALA A 48 -2.41 8.64 -16.47
CA ALA A 48 -2.65 9.13 -15.12
C ALA A 48 -3.71 8.28 -14.39
N ALA A 49 -4.86 8.01 -15.02
CA ALA A 49 -5.91 7.19 -14.44
C ALA A 49 -5.42 5.76 -14.13
N VAL A 50 -4.67 5.15 -15.03
CA VAL A 50 -4.05 3.83 -14.80
C VAL A 50 -3.09 3.89 -13.62
N VAL A 51 -2.14 4.84 -13.60
CA VAL A 51 -1.18 4.97 -12.50
C VAL A 51 -1.88 5.18 -11.17
N THR A 52 -2.92 6.02 -11.11
CA THR A 52 -3.71 6.25 -9.89
C THR A 52 -4.39 4.96 -9.42
N ILE A 53 -5.07 4.24 -10.30
CA ILE A 53 -5.81 3.02 -9.92
C ILE A 53 -4.84 1.91 -9.47
N PHE A 54 -3.76 1.68 -10.21
CA PHE A 54 -2.78 0.65 -9.87
C PHE A 54 -1.96 1.02 -8.64
N GLY A 55 -1.56 2.28 -8.51
CA GLY A 55 -0.82 2.79 -7.36
C GLY A 55 -1.62 2.72 -6.06
N LEU A 56 -2.92 3.05 -6.10
CA LEU A 56 -3.81 2.93 -4.95
C LEU A 56 -4.11 1.47 -4.60
N GLY A 57 -4.33 0.61 -5.60
CA GLY A 57 -4.58 -0.81 -5.37
C GLY A 57 -3.41 -1.53 -4.70
N GLU A 58 -2.17 -1.16 -5.05
CA GLU A 58 -0.97 -1.73 -4.43
C GLU A 58 -0.74 -1.19 -3.01
N GLN A 59 -1.07 0.07 -2.75
CA GLN A 59 -1.08 0.64 -1.40
C GLN A 59 -2.12 -0.03 -0.50
N ALA A 60 -3.33 -0.26 -1.00
CA ALA A 60 -4.38 -0.96 -0.26
C ALA A 60 -3.95 -2.37 0.16
N LYS A 61 -3.34 -3.13 -0.77
CA LYS A 61 -2.79 -4.47 -0.46
C LYS A 61 -1.69 -4.42 0.61
N LYS A 62 -0.78 -3.44 0.55
CA LYS A 62 0.26 -3.27 1.58
C LYS A 62 -0.35 -2.94 2.94
N LEU A 63 -1.37 -2.09 2.98
CA LEU A 63 -2.12 -1.76 4.19
C LEU A 63 -2.80 -2.98 4.80
N ASP A 64 -3.42 -3.85 3.99
CA ASP A 64 -4.05 -5.08 4.48
C ASP A 64 -3.01 -6.05 5.05
N THR A 65 -1.86 -6.22 4.38
CA THR A 65 -0.74 -7.03 4.92
C THR A 65 -0.19 -6.46 6.22
N ILE A 66 -0.04 -5.13 6.32
CA ILE A 66 0.39 -4.49 7.55
C ILE A 66 -0.64 -4.75 8.65
N LYS A 67 -1.94 -4.55 8.39
CA LYS A 67 -3.00 -4.83 9.37
C LYS A 67 -3.01 -6.29 9.82
N SER A 68 -2.88 -7.24 8.90
CA SER A 68 -2.85 -8.67 9.26
C SER A 68 -1.63 -9.01 10.12
N ASN A 69 -0.46 -8.49 9.76
CA ASN A 69 0.78 -8.72 10.51
C ASN A 69 0.74 -8.02 11.88
N THR A 70 0.28 -6.78 11.96
CA THR A 70 0.15 -6.03 13.22
C THR A 70 -0.86 -6.67 14.16
N ASN A 71 -2.01 -7.15 13.67
CA ASN A 71 -3.00 -7.85 14.50
C ASN A 71 -2.46 -9.20 15.02
N GLY A 72 -1.70 -9.93 14.20
CA GLY A 72 -1.00 -11.15 14.62
C GLY A 72 0.03 -10.87 15.72
N THR A 73 0.88 -9.86 15.53
CA THR A 73 1.90 -9.47 16.51
C THR A 73 1.30 -8.93 17.81
N LEU A 74 0.22 -8.14 17.75
CA LEU A 74 -0.49 -7.66 18.95
C LEU A 74 -1.09 -8.80 19.76
N SER A 75 -1.68 -9.79 19.09
CA SER A 75 -2.22 -10.98 19.76
C SER A 75 -1.12 -11.77 20.46
N ALA A 76 0.02 -11.97 19.78
CA ALA A 76 1.19 -12.63 20.36
C ALA A 76 1.78 -11.84 21.55
N MET A 77 1.87 -10.52 21.47
CA MET A 77 2.35 -9.67 22.56
C MET A 77 1.39 -9.64 23.76
N GLN A 78 0.08 -9.74 23.54
CA GLN A 78 -0.90 -9.84 24.62
C GLN A 78 -0.84 -11.21 25.31
N GLU A 79 -0.63 -12.28 24.55
CA GLU A 79 -0.44 -13.62 25.09
C GLU A 79 0.86 -13.72 25.89
N GLU A 80 1.95 -13.11 25.41
CA GLU A 80 3.21 -13.05 26.12
C GLU A 80 3.12 -12.19 27.39
N ASN A 81 2.43 -11.04 27.34
CA ASN A 81 2.14 -10.26 28.54
C ASN A 81 1.35 -11.08 29.57
N LYS A 82 0.28 -11.75 29.17
CA LYS A 82 -0.49 -12.63 30.08
C LYS A 82 0.39 -13.71 30.70
N ARG A 83 1.25 -14.33 29.90
CA ARG A 83 2.19 -15.36 30.38
C ARG A 83 3.18 -14.77 31.39
N LEU A 84 3.78 -13.63 31.10
CA LEU A 84 4.73 -12.95 31.98
C LEU A 84 4.05 -12.47 33.27
N THR A 85 2.84 -11.89 33.19
CA THR A 85 2.04 -11.50 34.35
C THR A 85 1.72 -12.70 35.23
N ASN A 86 1.32 -13.84 34.66
CA ASN A 86 1.08 -15.06 35.44
C ASN A 86 2.35 -15.55 36.14
N ILE A 87 3.51 -15.55 35.47
CA ILE A 87 4.79 -15.95 36.08
C ILE A 87 5.21 -14.99 37.21
N ILE A 88 4.97 -13.70 37.04
CA ILE A 88 5.27 -12.67 38.06
C ILE A 88 4.38 -12.86 39.29
N VAL A 89 3.07 -13.08 39.09
CA VAL A 89 2.11 -13.36 40.17
C VAL A 89 2.43 -14.69 40.88
N GLU A 90 2.78 -15.76 40.14
CA GLU A 90 3.19 -17.05 40.73
C GLU A 90 4.45 -16.93 41.61
N ARG A 91 5.35 -16.00 41.26
CA ARG A 91 6.56 -15.72 42.04
C ARG A 91 6.37 -14.71 43.16
N GLY A 92 5.12 -14.28 43.42
CA GLY A 92 4.77 -13.35 44.50
C GLY A 92 5.29 -11.92 44.28
N LEU A 93 5.60 -11.55 43.04
CA LEU A 93 6.01 -10.21 42.66
C LEU A 93 4.78 -9.43 42.18
N ASP A 94 4.64 -8.19 42.65
CA ASP A 94 3.53 -7.34 42.22
C ASP A 94 3.84 -6.76 40.84
N ALA A 95 3.06 -7.13 39.83
CA ALA A 95 3.34 -6.86 38.42
C ALA A 95 3.23 -5.37 38.04
N THR A 96 2.70 -4.54 38.93
CA THR A 96 2.46 -3.11 38.70
C THR A 96 3.63 -2.21 39.15
N THR A 97 4.48 -2.64 40.08
CA THR A 97 5.50 -1.78 40.70
C THR A 97 6.94 -2.15 40.35
N GLY A 98 7.19 -3.35 39.80
CA GLY A 98 8.55 -3.80 39.47
C GLY A 98 9.51 -3.88 40.67
N SER A 99 8.99 -3.77 41.89
CA SER A 99 9.76 -3.85 43.12
C SER A 99 9.50 -5.18 43.81
N GLY A 100 10.56 -5.98 43.95
CA GLY A 100 10.54 -7.14 44.82
C GLY A 100 10.29 -6.72 46.26
N GLN A 101 9.20 -7.20 46.84
CA GLN A 101 8.95 -7.09 48.26
C GLN A 101 9.92 -8.06 48.96
N HIS A 102 11.19 -7.65 49.09
CA HIS A 102 12.13 -8.27 50.02
C HIS A 102 11.61 -7.97 51.41
N ARG A 103 10.83 -8.92 51.93
CA ARG A 103 10.23 -8.88 53.25
C ARG A 103 11.36 -8.97 54.27
N ALA A 104 11.86 -7.81 54.66
CA ALA A 104 12.70 -7.63 55.84
C ALA A 104 11.80 -7.85 57.07
N ASP A 105 11.65 -9.11 57.48
CA ASP A 105 10.94 -9.51 58.70
C ASP A 105 11.87 -10.35 59.61
N ASP A 106 13.18 -10.14 59.52
CA ASP A 106 14.19 -10.79 60.39
C ASP A 106 15.03 -9.73 61.13
N SER A 107 14.39 -8.78 61.81
CA SER A 107 15.05 -7.98 62.84
C SER A 107 14.04 -7.47 63.86
N GLU A 108 13.72 -8.28 64.87
CA GLU A 108 13.44 -7.81 66.24
C GLU A 108 13.06 -9.00 67.15
N SER A 109 14.04 -9.48 67.95
CA SER A 109 13.97 -9.76 69.40
C SER A 109 15.04 -10.76 69.84
#